data_AF-A0A2K3KJ06-F1
#
_entry.id   AF-A0A2K3KJ06-F1
#
_cell.length_a   1.000
_cell.length_b   1.000
_cell.length_c   1.000
_cell.angle_alpha   90.00
_cell.angle_beta   90.00
_cell.angle_gamma   90.00
#
_symmetry.space_group_name_H-M   'P 1'
#
loop_
_entity.id
_entity.type
_entity.pdbx_description
1 polymer ?
#
loop_
_entity_poly.entity_id
_entity_poly.type
_entity_poly.pdbx_seq_one_letter_code
_entity_poly.pdbx_strand_id
1 'polypeptide(L)'
;RLAVEAWGLKNCCQKEEYYSASVTAIVVPPNIDSGEIVSRAWNKYNLSLGVGLNKVAGKVFRIGHVGHLNEGHFIQFTNSID
;
A
#
# COMPACT_ATOMS: atom_id res chain seq x y z
N ARG A 1 -0.62 10.58 -0.63
CA ARG A 1 -2.01 10.08 -0.67
C ARG A 1 -2.63 10.22 -2.04
N LEU A 2 -2.29 11.27 -2.79
CA LEU A 2 -2.62 11.42 -4.21
C LEU A 2 -2.37 10.16 -5.06
N ALA A 3 -1.28 9.42 -4.81
CA ALA A 3 -1.04 8.14 -5.49
C ALA A 3 -2.14 7.07 -5.23
N VAL A 4 -2.69 7.00 -4.01
CA VAL A 4 -3.75 6.05 -3.65
C VAL A 4 -5.05 6.38 -4.38
N GLU A 5 -5.38 7.68 -4.47
CA GLU A 5 -6.53 8.17 -5.21
C GLU A 5 -6.36 8.02 -6.72
N ALA A 6 -5.15 8.27 -7.25
CA ALA A 6 -4.82 8.06 -8.65
C ALA A 6 -5.00 6.60 -9.08
N TRP A 7 -4.72 5.64 -8.18
CA TRP A 7 -5.00 4.22 -8.40
C TRP A 7 -6.47 3.82 -8.27
N GLY A 8 -7.37 4.76 -7.94
CA GLY A 8 -8.77 4.45 -7.64
C GLY A 8 -8.98 3.59 -6.38
N LEU A 9 -7.94 3.47 -5.54
CA LEU A 9 -7.97 2.69 -4.31
C LEU A 9 -8.43 3.54 -3.13
N LYS A 10 -8.84 2.88 -2.05
CA LYS A 10 -9.36 3.56 -0.86
C LYS A 10 -8.38 3.45 0.30
N ASN A 11 -8.23 4.54 1.04
CA ASN A 11 -7.55 4.51 2.32
C ASN A 11 -8.40 3.73 3.34
N CYS A 12 -7.76 2.92 4.18
CA CYS A 12 -8.44 2.22 5.26
C CYS A 12 -8.92 3.18 6.37
N CYS A 13 -8.22 4.32 6.54
CA CYS A 13 -8.66 5.36 7.47
C CYS A 13 -9.75 6.22 6.83
N GLN A 14 -10.91 6.30 7.48
CA GLN A 14 -12.11 6.94 6.93
C GLN A 14 -12.22 8.44 7.23
N LYS A 15 -11.44 8.96 8.18
CA LYS A 15 -11.44 10.39 8.54
C LYS A 15 -10.03 10.95 8.52
N GLU A 16 -9.91 12.16 7.96
CA GLU A 16 -8.60 12.80 7.80
C GLU A 16 -7.92 13.12 9.12
N GLU A 17 -8.69 13.45 10.16
CA GLU A 17 -8.18 13.74 11.50
C GLU A 17 -7.43 12.56 12.16
N TYR A 18 -7.63 11.33 11.69
CA TYR A 18 -6.97 10.12 12.21
C TYR A 18 -5.88 9.58 11.28
N TYR A 19 -5.47 10.39 10.32
CA TYR A 19 -4.40 10.05 9.41
C TYR A 19 -3.06 9.93 10.14
N SER A 20 -2.44 8.76 10.00
CA SER A 20 -1.07 8.57 10.47
C SER A 20 -0.10 9.32 9.54
N ALA A 21 0.87 9.98 10.17
CA ALA A 21 2.03 10.60 9.53
C ALA A 21 3.20 9.62 9.33
N SER A 22 3.05 8.35 9.70
CA SER A 22 4.11 7.33 9.59
C SER A 22 3.74 6.10 8.75
N VAL A 23 2.45 5.78 8.63
CA VAL A 23 1.97 4.68 7.78
C VAL A 23 0.66 5.02 7.07
N THR A 24 0.42 4.45 5.89
CA THR A 24 -0.87 4.52 5.20
C THR A 24 -1.30 3.12 4.81
N ALA A 25 -2.50 2.72 5.25
CA ALA A 25 -3.10 1.44 4.94
C ALA A 25 -4.08 1.61 3.78
N ILE A 26 -3.93 0.78 2.75
CA ILE A 26 -4.69 0.86 1.50
C ILE A 26 -5.53 -0.40 1.37
N VAL A 27 -6.82 -0.22 1.10
CA VAL A 27 -7.79 -1.29 0.88
C VAL A 27 -7.70 -1.75 -0.55
N VAL A 28 -7.56 -3.06 -0.74
CA VAL A 28 -7.58 -3.68 -2.07
C VAL A 28 -9.01 -4.07 -2.46
N PRO A 29 -9.33 -4.14 -3.77
CA PRO A 29 -10.60 -4.66 -4.25
C PRO A 29 -10.91 -6.07 -3.71
N PRO A 30 -12.19 -6.46 -3.57
CA PRO A 30 -12.58 -7.72 -2.93
C PRO A 30 -12.09 -8.99 -3.66
N ASN A 31 -11.67 -8.88 -4.92
CA ASN A 31 -11.15 -9.96 -5.74
C ASN A 31 -9.61 -10.01 -5.81
N ILE A 32 -8.92 -9.22 -4.98
CA ILE A 32 -7.45 -9.13 -4.95
C ILE A 32 -6.96 -9.47 -3.55
N ASP A 33 -5.93 -10.32 -3.44
CA ASP A 33 -5.23 -10.57 -2.18
C ASP A 33 -4.08 -9.56 -2.01
N SER A 34 -4.12 -8.79 -0.91
CA SER A 34 -3.07 -7.84 -0.58
C SER A 34 -1.70 -8.51 -0.33
N GLY A 35 -1.67 -9.78 0.06
CA GLY A 35 -0.43 -10.56 0.22
C GLY A 35 0.30 -10.79 -1.10
N GLU A 36 -0.43 -10.98 -2.20
CA GLU A 36 0.17 -11.09 -3.54
C GLU A 36 0.81 -9.77 -3.97
N ILE A 37 0.15 -8.64 -3.68
CA ILE A 37 0.69 -7.31 -3.99
C ILE A 37 2.00 -7.09 -3.24
N VAL A 38 2.05 -7.40 -1.94
CA VAL A 38 3.27 -7.29 -1.13
C VAL A 38 4.37 -8.18 -1.69
N SER A 39 4.05 -9.43 -2.06
CA SER A 39 5.02 -10.37 -2.63
C SER A 39 5.56 -9.90 -3.98
N ARG A 40 4.72 -9.35 -4.87
CA ARG A 40 5.15 -8.78 -6.15
C ARG A 40 6.01 -7.52 -5.96
N ALA A 41 5.64 -6.66 -5.01
CA ALA A 41 6.41 -5.47 -4.67
C ALA A 41 7.84 -5.81 -4.24
N TRP A 42 7.98 -6.82 -3.38
CA TRP A 42 9.28 -7.32 -2.95
C TRP A 42 10.07 -7.94 -4.11
N ASN A 43 9.49 -8.90 -4.80
CA ASN A 43 10.21 -9.70 -5.80
C ASN A 43 10.57 -8.93 -7.06
N LYS A 44 9.73 -8.00 -7.51
CA LYS A 44 9.91 -7.28 -8.78
C LYS A 44 10.55 -5.91 -8.61
N TYR A 45 10.30 -5.24 -7.49
CA TYR A 45 10.70 -3.85 -7.28
C TYR A 45 11.61 -3.65 -6.06
N ASN A 46 12.00 -4.73 -5.37
CA ASN A 46 12.77 -4.66 -4.13
C ASN A 46 12.16 -3.65 -3.14
N LEU A 47 10.82 -3.64 -3.07
CA LEU A 47 10.03 -2.71 -2.29
C LEU A 47 9.37 -3.45 -1.13
N SER A 48 9.71 -3.06 0.10
CA SER A 48 9.11 -3.63 1.30
C SER A 48 7.78 -2.94 1.62
N LEU A 49 6.70 -3.72 1.62
CA LEU A 49 5.36 -3.29 2.00
C LEU A 49 4.85 -4.13 3.18
N GLY A 50 4.07 -3.52 4.05
CA GLY A 50 3.46 -4.22 5.18
C GLY A 50 2.18 -4.93 4.76
N VAL A 51 2.00 -6.19 5.17
CA VAL A 51 0.70 -6.87 5.04
C VAL A 51 -0.32 -6.34 6.05
N GLY A 52 -1.61 -6.53 5.73
CA GLY A 52 -2.70 -6.41 6.68
C GLY A 52 -2.63 -7.50 7.75
N LEU A 53 -2.99 -7.17 8.98
CA LEU A 53 -2.90 -8.09 10.13
C LEU A 53 -4.29 -8.41 10.68
N ASN A 54 -4.46 -9.63 11.19
CA ASN A 54 -5.68 -10.08 11.88
C ASN A 54 -6.96 -9.80 11.07
N LYS A 55 -7.89 -8.97 11.56
CA LYS A 55 -9.20 -8.69 10.93
C LYS A 55 -9.13 -8.15 9.50
N VAL A 56 -7.98 -7.58 9.11
CA VAL A 56 -7.75 -6.99 7.77
C VAL A 56 -6.70 -7.74 6.96
N ALA A 57 -6.30 -8.95 7.38
CA ALA A 57 -5.42 -9.82 6.59
C ALA A 57 -6.03 -10.09 5.20
N GLY A 58 -5.21 -10.01 4.16
CA GLY A 58 -5.61 -10.16 2.75
C GLY A 58 -6.41 -8.98 2.16
N LYS A 59 -6.91 -8.06 2.99
CA LYS A 59 -7.78 -6.95 2.55
C LYS A 59 -7.08 -5.60 2.44
N VAL A 60 -5.94 -5.45 3.11
CA VAL A 60 -5.15 -4.21 3.08
C VAL A 60 -3.66 -4.50 2.96
N PHE A 61 -2.92 -3.58 2.37
CA PHE A 61 -1.47 -3.48 2.51
C PHE A 61 -1.10 -2.10 3.08
N ARG A 62 0.11 -1.96 3.59
CA ARG A 62 0.58 -0.79 4.33
C ARG A 62 1.87 -0.24 3.70
N ILE A 63 1.88 1.05 3.46
CA ILE A 63 3.08 1.80 3.05
C ILE A 63 3.56 2.58 4.27
N GLY A 64 4.75 2.26 4.77
CA GLY A 64 5.44 3.08 5.77
C GLY A 64 6.13 4.26 5.10
N HIS A 65 6.04 5.46 5.67
CA HIS A 65 6.69 6.68 5.16
C HIS A 65 7.88 7.13 6.01
N VAL A 66 8.30 6.32 6.98
CA VAL A 66 9.42 6.61 7.89
C VAL A 66 10.60 5.71 7.54
N GLY A 67 11.76 6.31 7.27
CA GLY A 67 13.00 5.61 6.91
C GLY A 67 13.40 5.79 5.45
N HIS A 68 14.33 4.94 4.97
CA HIS A 68 14.83 4.99 3.60
C HIS A 68 13.82 4.36 2.63
N LEU A 69 12.93 5.19 2.08
CA LEU A 69 12.08 4.82 0.95
C LEU A 69 12.85 5.04 -0.35
N ASN A 70 13.04 3.95 -1.10
CA ASN A 70 13.53 4.03 -2.47
C ASN A 70 12.41 4.57 -3.37
N GLU A 71 12.28 5.89 -3.42
CA GLU A 71 11.22 6.61 -4.13
C GLU A 71 11.10 6.20 -5.60
N GLY A 72 12.23 5.94 -6.28
CA GLY A 72 12.24 5.43 -7.66
C GLY A 72 11.58 4.06 -7.83
N HIS A 73 11.81 3.12 -6.89
CA HIS A 73 11.15 1.81 -6.90
C HIS A 73 9.69 1.93 -6.53
N PHE A 74 9.33 2.87 -5.66
CA PHE A 74 7.95 3.16 -5.34
C PHE A 74 7.20 3.65 -6.58
N ILE A 75 7.75 4.62 -7.32
CA ILE A 75 7.14 5.13 -8.57
C ILE A 75 7.00 4.00 -9.61
N GLN A 76 8.03 3.15 -9.80
CA GLN A 76 7.91 2.01 -10.71
C GLN A 76 6.83 1.01 -10.30
N PHE A 77 6.74 0.71 -9.00
CA PHE A 77 5.66 -0.12 -8.48
C PHE A 77 4.30 0.55 -8.75
N THR A 78 4.19 1.87 -8.52
CA THR A 78 2.94 2.62 -8.73
C THR A 78 2.42 2.54 -10.15
N ASN A 79 3.30 2.58 -11.15
CA ASN A 79 2.92 2.51 -12.57
C ASN A 79 2.59 1.08 -13.05
N SER A 80 2.78 0.07 -12.20
CA SER A 80 2.56 -1.34 -12.55
C SER A 80 1.29 -1.94 -11.95
N ILE A 81 0.55 -1.13 -11.19
CA ILE A 81 -0.75 -1.48 -10.61
C ILE A 81 -1.89 -1.06 -11.58
N ASP A 82 -1.60 -0.24 -12.58
CA ASP A 82 -2.44 -0.02 -13.78
C ASP A 82 -2.50 -1.30 -14.65
#